data_AF-A0A7X2PP99-F1
#
_entry.id   AF-A0A7X2PP99-F1
#
_cell.length_a   1.000
_cell.length_b   1.000
_cell.length_c   1.000
_cell.angle_alpha   90.00
_cell.angle_beta   90.00
_cell.angle_gamma   90.00
#
_symmetry.space_group_name_H-M   'P 1'
#
loop_
_entity.id
_entity.type
_entity.pdbx_description
1 polymer ?
#
loop_
_entity_poly.entity_id
_entity_poly.type
_entity_poly.pdbx_seq_one_letter_code
_entity_poly.pdbx_strand_id
1 'polypeptide(L)'
;MLRTLALLLAAAILPAQPPSNWQAATTLPGLDMKGLTLAQQKVVLTILRDSTCPCGCPMQLAQCRVEDPACSQSLTLSTLVLEAAANKTAPEIRKLLADSALVKAGTQRDRILLDPVSINILGAPFKGPANAKITIVEFSDFQCPFCVKA
;
A
#
# COMPACT_ATOMS: atom_id res chain seq x y z
N MET A 1 -39.12 17.17 -49.32
CA MET A 1 -38.33 15.97 -48.99
C MET A 1 -37.34 16.33 -47.89
N LEU A 2 -37.73 16.24 -46.62
CA LEU A 2 -36.87 16.60 -45.49
C LEU A 2 -36.86 15.40 -44.52
N ARG A 3 -35.86 14.52 -44.68
CA ARG A 3 -35.64 13.36 -43.82
C ARG A 3 -34.85 13.83 -42.60
N THR A 4 -35.56 14.11 -41.51
CA THR A 4 -34.96 14.33 -40.18
C THR A 4 -34.32 13.03 -39.69
N LEU A 5 -32.98 12.98 -39.70
CA LEU A 5 -32.19 11.96 -39.01
C LEU A 5 -32.38 12.15 -37.49
N ALA A 6 -33.04 11.21 -36.84
CA ALA A 6 -33.04 11.10 -35.39
C ALA A 6 -31.75 10.39 -34.94
N LEU A 7 -30.80 11.13 -34.40
CA LEU A 7 -29.67 10.56 -33.64
C LEU A 7 -30.19 10.04 -32.30
N LEU A 8 -30.31 8.73 -32.17
CA LEU A 8 -30.52 8.05 -30.90
C LEU A 8 -29.19 8.03 -30.13
N LEU A 9 -29.04 8.92 -29.14
CA LEU A 9 -28.00 8.79 -28.11
C LEU A 9 -28.35 7.59 -27.21
N ALA A 10 -27.78 6.42 -27.52
CA ALA A 10 -27.76 5.30 -26.59
C ALA A 10 -26.69 5.58 -25.51
N ALA A 11 -27.10 6.16 -24.39
CA ALA A 11 -26.29 6.18 -23.19
C ALA A 11 -26.16 4.74 -22.69
N ALA A 12 -24.98 4.13 -22.91
CA ALA A 12 -24.65 2.83 -22.35
C ALA A 12 -24.49 2.98 -20.83
N ILE A 13 -25.59 2.79 -20.11
CA ILE A 13 -25.60 2.62 -18.66
C ILE A 13 -24.95 1.26 -18.39
N LEU A 14 -23.66 1.24 -18.00
CA LEU A 14 -23.10 0.04 -17.42
C LEU A 14 -23.88 -0.27 -16.13
N PRO A 15 -24.40 -1.50 -15.96
CA PRO A 15 -24.98 -1.87 -14.68
C PRO A 15 -23.88 -1.79 -13.63
N ALA A 16 -24.08 -0.91 -12.63
CA ALA A 16 -23.32 -0.96 -11.40
C ALA A 16 -23.39 -2.40 -10.88
N GLN A 17 -22.24 -3.07 -10.76
CA GLN A 17 -22.17 -4.40 -10.16
C GLN A 17 -22.87 -4.31 -8.79
N PRO A 18 -23.78 -5.24 -8.44
CA PRO A 18 -24.38 -5.24 -7.12
C PRO A 18 -23.26 -5.25 -6.08
N PRO A 19 -23.38 -4.48 -4.97
CA PRO A 19 -22.34 -4.43 -3.97
C PRO A 19 -22.02 -5.85 -3.51
N SER A 20 -20.76 -6.26 -3.64
CA SER A 20 -20.37 -7.60 -3.25
C SER A 20 -20.58 -7.76 -1.74
N ASN A 21 -21.10 -8.90 -1.29
CA ASN A 21 -21.32 -9.15 0.14
C ASN A 21 -20.04 -9.66 0.81
N TRP A 22 -18.93 -8.95 0.61
CA TRP A 22 -17.62 -9.32 1.12
C TRP A 22 -17.57 -9.34 2.66
N GLN A 23 -18.45 -8.58 3.32
CA GLN A 23 -18.56 -8.56 4.79
C GLN A 23 -19.07 -9.88 5.36
N ALA A 24 -19.88 -10.63 4.61
CA ALA A 24 -20.38 -11.94 5.02
C ALA A 24 -19.50 -13.10 4.52
N ALA A 25 -18.59 -12.85 3.58
CA ALA A 25 -17.75 -13.88 2.96
C ALA A 25 -16.92 -14.63 4.02
N THR A 26 -17.15 -15.94 4.14
CA THR A 26 -16.40 -16.83 5.06
C THR A 26 -15.18 -17.46 4.39
N THR A 27 -15.09 -17.37 3.06
CA THR A 27 -13.96 -17.82 2.26
C THR A 27 -13.43 -16.63 1.46
N LEU A 28 -12.11 -16.50 1.41
CA LEU A 28 -11.44 -15.44 0.66
C LEU A 28 -10.56 -16.09 -0.42
N PRO A 29 -10.69 -15.70 -1.69
CA PRO A 29 -9.88 -16.25 -2.77
C PRO A 29 -8.37 -16.20 -2.47
N GLY A 30 -7.67 -17.31 -2.70
CA GLY A 30 -6.22 -17.43 -2.47
C GLY A 30 -5.79 -17.55 -1.01
N LEU A 31 -6.71 -17.56 -0.05
CA LEU A 31 -6.41 -17.69 1.38
C LEU A 31 -6.91 -19.04 1.92
N ASP A 32 -6.00 -19.99 2.17
CA ASP A 32 -6.38 -21.31 2.70
C ASP A 32 -6.39 -21.31 4.24
N MET A 33 -7.60 -21.37 4.82
CA MET A 33 -7.80 -21.34 6.27
C MET A 33 -7.92 -22.73 6.94
N LYS A 34 -7.71 -23.84 6.20
CA LYS A 34 -7.93 -25.21 6.70
C LYS A 34 -7.07 -25.61 7.90
N GLY A 35 -5.91 -24.98 8.09
CA GLY A 35 -5.01 -25.25 9.22
C GLY A 35 -5.39 -24.56 10.55
N LEU A 36 -6.44 -23.72 10.55
CA LEU A 36 -6.84 -22.92 11.70
C LEU A 36 -8.14 -23.42 12.34
N THR A 37 -8.26 -23.24 13.66
CA THR A 37 -9.52 -23.44 14.39
C THR A 37 -10.56 -22.39 13.98
N LEU A 38 -11.85 -22.67 14.18
CA LEU A 38 -12.94 -21.72 13.88
C LEU A 38 -12.77 -20.37 14.60
N ALA A 39 -12.24 -20.39 15.82
CA ALA A 39 -11.92 -19.18 16.57
C ALA A 39 -10.83 -18.34 15.87
N GLN A 40 -9.75 -18.98 15.42
CA GLN A 40 -8.67 -18.32 14.69
C GLN A 40 -9.15 -17.81 13.32
N GLN A 41 -9.94 -18.60 12.58
CA GLN A 41 -10.54 -18.16 11.32
C GLN A 41 -11.40 -16.91 11.48
N LYS A 42 -12.19 -16.84 12.57
CA LYS A 42 -12.97 -15.65 12.91
C LYS A 42 -12.08 -14.43 13.19
N VAL A 43 -10.95 -14.62 13.87
CA VAL A 43 -9.97 -13.55 14.12
C VAL A 43 -9.38 -13.05 12.81
N VAL A 44 -8.95 -13.96 11.91
CA VAL A 44 -8.43 -13.60 10.58
C VAL A 44 -9.45 -12.77 9.81
N LEU A 45 -10.69 -13.27 9.66
CA LEU A 45 -11.75 -12.57 8.93
C LEU A 45 -12.06 -11.20 9.54
N THR A 46 -12.08 -11.08 10.87
CA THR A 46 -12.31 -9.80 11.55
C THR A 46 -11.19 -8.81 11.22
N ILE A 47 -9.93 -9.23 11.37
CA ILE A 47 -8.78 -8.35 11.08
C ILE A 47 -8.78 -7.91 9.61
N LEU A 48 -9.02 -8.82 8.66
CA LEU A 48 -9.01 -8.49 7.23
C LEU A 48 -10.17 -7.59 6.81
N ARG A 49 -11.32 -7.67 7.50
CA ARG A 49 -12.47 -6.79 7.25
C ARG A 49 -12.27 -5.39 7.82
N ASP A 50 -11.53 -5.27 8.91
CA ASP A 50 -11.26 -3.97 9.54
C ASP A 50 -10.05 -3.24 8.93
N SER A 51 -9.17 -3.96 8.23
CA SER A 51 -7.88 -3.42 7.78
C SER A 51 -7.94 -2.94 6.35
N THR A 52 -7.59 -1.67 6.13
CA THR A 52 -7.47 -1.06 4.79
C THR A 52 -6.31 -1.67 4.00
N CYS A 53 -6.53 -1.96 2.72
CA CYS A 53 -5.46 -2.41 1.84
C CYS A 53 -4.57 -1.19 1.48
N PRO A 54 -3.26 -1.24 1.75
CA PRO A 54 -2.40 -0.11 1.55
C PRO A 54 -1.96 -0.08 0.09
N CYS A 55 -2.77 -0.39 -0.93
CA CYS A 55 -2.36 -0.43 -2.34
C CYS A 55 -2.69 0.85 -3.14
N GLY A 56 -3.47 1.76 -2.55
CA GLY A 56 -3.96 2.99 -3.18
C GLY A 56 -5.44 2.96 -3.55
N CYS A 57 -6.07 1.77 -3.53
CA CYS A 57 -7.52 1.61 -3.68
C CYS A 57 -8.23 1.77 -2.31
N PRO A 58 -9.51 2.18 -2.27
CA PRO A 58 -10.25 2.43 -1.02
C PRO A 58 -10.82 1.17 -0.34
N MET A 59 -10.38 -0.03 -0.73
CA MET A 59 -10.94 -1.31 -0.24
C MET A 59 -10.25 -1.81 1.03
N GLN A 60 -11.00 -2.53 1.87
CA GLN A 60 -10.42 -3.35 2.94
C GLN A 60 -9.77 -4.61 2.35
N LEU A 61 -8.87 -5.26 3.11
CA LEU A 61 -8.18 -6.46 2.66
C LEU A 61 -9.18 -7.57 2.28
N ALA A 62 -10.20 -7.82 3.11
CA ALA A 62 -11.24 -8.80 2.83
C ALA A 62 -12.06 -8.45 1.58
N GLN A 63 -12.48 -7.19 1.43
CA GLN A 63 -13.17 -6.71 0.22
C GLN A 63 -12.30 -6.95 -1.02
N CYS A 64 -11.04 -6.53 -0.96
CA CYS A 64 -10.10 -6.67 -2.06
C CYS A 64 -9.89 -8.14 -2.44
N ARG A 65 -9.87 -9.09 -1.50
CA ARG A 65 -9.79 -10.51 -1.85
C ARG A 65 -11.00 -11.02 -2.66
N VAL A 66 -12.18 -10.47 -2.42
CA VAL A 66 -13.43 -10.84 -3.12
C VAL A 66 -13.55 -10.13 -4.47
N GLU A 67 -13.29 -8.82 -4.49
CA GLU A 67 -13.54 -7.97 -5.66
C GLU A 67 -12.33 -7.85 -6.60
N ASP A 68 -11.11 -8.03 -6.08
CA ASP A 68 -9.85 -8.01 -6.84
C ASP A 68 -8.92 -9.15 -6.39
N PRO A 69 -9.26 -10.41 -6.73
CA PRO A 69 -8.48 -11.56 -6.33
C PRO A 69 -7.05 -11.57 -6.91
N ALA A 70 -6.76 -10.76 -7.93
CA ALA A 70 -5.43 -10.65 -8.54
C ALA A 70 -4.47 -9.71 -7.77
N CYS A 71 -4.96 -8.89 -6.84
CA CYS A 71 -4.12 -7.98 -6.06
C CYS A 71 -3.09 -8.72 -5.20
N SER A 72 -1.81 -8.66 -5.60
CA SER A 72 -0.70 -9.31 -4.90
C SER A 72 -0.51 -8.79 -3.48
N GLN A 73 -0.64 -7.47 -3.25
CA GLN A 73 -0.49 -6.86 -1.92
C GLN A 73 -1.56 -7.37 -0.95
N SER A 74 -2.81 -7.47 -1.43
CA SER A 74 -3.91 -7.98 -0.60
C SER A 74 -3.69 -9.45 -0.25
N LEU A 75 -3.24 -10.26 -1.20
CA LEU A 75 -2.88 -11.66 -0.93
C LEU A 75 -1.74 -11.77 0.09
N THR A 76 -0.62 -11.07 -0.12
CA THR A 76 0.53 -11.10 0.79
C THR A 76 0.16 -10.70 2.22
N LEU A 77 -0.58 -9.60 2.39
CA LEU A 77 -1.01 -9.13 3.70
C LEU A 77 -2.03 -10.08 4.35
N SER A 78 -2.93 -10.66 3.55
CA SER A 78 -3.90 -11.64 4.05
C SER A 78 -3.20 -12.93 4.52
N THR A 79 -2.21 -13.41 3.77
CA THR A 79 -1.40 -14.58 4.14
C THR A 79 -0.56 -14.30 5.40
N LEU A 80 0.01 -13.10 5.55
CA LEU A 80 0.72 -12.70 6.77
C LEU A 80 -0.21 -12.79 8.01
N VAL A 81 -1.44 -12.30 7.90
CA VAL A 81 -2.44 -12.39 8.98
C VAL A 81 -2.83 -13.84 9.27
N LEU A 82 -3.00 -14.65 8.23
CA LEU A 82 -3.33 -16.08 8.33
C LEU A 82 -2.23 -16.85 9.07
N GLU A 83 -0.97 -16.68 8.66
CA GLU A 83 0.19 -17.33 9.28
C GLU A 83 0.35 -16.91 10.74
N ALA A 84 0.15 -15.63 11.04
CA ALA A 84 0.23 -15.09 12.39
C ALA A 84 -0.89 -15.63 13.31
N ALA A 85 -2.08 -15.89 12.77
CA ALA A 85 -3.23 -16.37 13.54
C ALA A 85 -3.04 -17.76 14.16
N ALA A 86 -2.08 -18.54 13.68
CA ALA A 86 -1.75 -19.83 14.30
C ALA A 86 -1.23 -19.68 15.74
N ASN A 87 -0.44 -18.63 16.00
CA ASN A 87 0.34 -18.52 17.25
C ASN A 87 0.31 -17.14 17.93
N LYS A 88 -0.42 -16.16 17.39
CA LYS A 88 -0.48 -14.78 17.92
C LYS A 88 -1.90 -14.36 18.25
N THR A 89 -2.01 -13.41 19.17
CA THR A 89 -3.28 -12.79 19.56
C THR A 89 -3.69 -11.69 18.56
N ALA A 90 -4.98 -11.34 18.52
CA ALA A 90 -5.48 -10.32 17.59
C ALA A 90 -4.73 -8.96 17.67
N PRO A 91 -4.38 -8.41 18.86
CA PRO A 91 -3.59 -7.19 18.95
C PRO A 91 -2.18 -7.33 18.35
N GLU A 92 -1.52 -8.47 18.57
CA GLU A 92 -0.19 -8.73 18.01
C GLU A 92 -0.23 -8.87 16.50
N ILE A 93 -1.27 -9.51 15.95
CA ILE A 93 -1.46 -9.64 14.50
C ILE A 93 -1.70 -8.26 13.88
N ARG A 94 -2.53 -7.41 14.50
CA ARG A 94 -2.77 -6.04 14.01
C ARG A 94 -1.49 -5.21 14.03
N LYS A 95 -0.67 -5.35 15.08
CA LYS A 95 0.65 -4.71 15.15
C LYS A 95 1.57 -5.22 14.04
N LEU A 96 1.67 -6.53 13.86
CA LEU A 96 2.48 -7.15 12.80
C LEU A 96 2.06 -6.65 11.41
N LEU A 97 0.75 -6.56 11.16
CA LEU A 97 0.20 -6.06 9.90
C LEU A 97 0.58 -4.59 9.69
N ALA A 98 0.38 -3.74 10.70
CA ALA A 98 0.73 -2.31 10.65
C ALA A 98 2.23 -2.08 10.44
N ASP A 99 3.07 -2.94 11.02
CA ASP A 99 4.53 -2.86 10.91
C ASP A 99 5.10 -3.45 9.61
N SER A 100 4.28 -4.12 8.80
CA SER A 100 4.71 -4.74 7.55
C SER A 100 5.28 -3.73 6.56
N ALA A 101 6.28 -4.15 5.80
CA ALA A 101 6.93 -3.29 4.80
C ALA A 101 5.94 -2.75 3.75
N LEU A 102 4.94 -3.55 3.36
CA LEU A 102 3.91 -3.14 2.40
C LEU A 102 3.00 -2.04 2.95
N VAL A 103 2.58 -2.13 4.22
CA VAL A 103 1.78 -1.07 4.86
C VAL A 103 2.61 0.21 5.01
N LYS A 104 3.87 0.09 5.46
CA LYS A 104 4.80 1.23 5.57
C LYS A 104 5.08 1.89 4.23
N ALA A 105 5.31 1.11 3.17
CA ALA A 105 5.47 1.66 1.82
C ALA A 105 4.18 2.35 1.35
N GLY A 106 3.02 1.81 1.72
CA GLY A 106 1.73 2.40 1.38
C GLY A 106 1.45 3.74 2.03
N THR A 107 1.89 3.96 3.28
CA THR A 107 1.76 5.26 3.96
C THR A 107 2.73 6.32 3.44
N GLN A 108 3.76 5.89 2.70
CA GLN A 108 4.79 6.77 2.14
C GLN A 108 4.57 7.10 0.66
N ARG A 109 3.46 6.68 0.02
CA ARG A 109 3.25 6.91 -1.43
C ARG A 109 3.23 8.37 -1.86
N ASP A 110 2.75 9.25 -0.99
CA ASP A 110 2.65 10.68 -1.29
C ASP A 110 3.93 11.44 -0.93
N ARG A 111 4.98 10.73 -0.49
CA ARG A 111 6.25 11.36 -0.16
C ARG A 111 7.03 11.69 -1.43
N ILE A 112 7.19 12.98 -1.66
CA ILE A 112 8.10 13.54 -2.66
C ILE A 112 9.56 13.27 -2.26
N LEU A 113 9.85 13.30 -0.95
CA LEU A 113 11.19 13.12 -0.39
C LEU A 113 11.24 11.87 0.48
N LEU A 114 12.28 11.06 0.31
CA LEU A 114 12.59 9.93 1.17
C LEU A 114 12.97 10.39 2.58
N ASP A 115 13.03 9.44 3.53
CA ASP A 115 13.55 9.73 4.87
C ASP A 115 14.97 10.31 4.77
N PRO A 116 15.29 11.39 5.49
CA PRO A 116 16.58 12.04 5.41
C PRO A 116 17.68 11.06 5.86
N VAL A 117 18.70 10.90 5.03
CA VAL A 117 19.88 10.12 5.35
C VAL A 117 20.88 11.04 6.05
N SER A 118 21.36 10.62 7.22
CA SER A 118 22.43 11.33 7.91
C SER A 118 23.76 11.10 7.20
N ILE A 119 24.37 12.17 6.69
CA ILE A 119 25.70 12.13 6.08
C ILE A 119 26.74 12.59 7.11
N ASN A 120 27.75 11.78 7.37
CA ASN A 120 28.86 12.17 8.23
C ASN A 120 29.79 13.14 7.49
N ILE A 121 29.88 14.37 7.98
CA ILE A 121 30.70 15.45 7.40
C ILE A 121 31.92 15.80 8.27
N LEU A 122 32.27 14.96 9.25
CA LEU A 122 33.44 15.20 10.10
C LEU A 122 34.72 15.26 9.26
N GLY A 123 35.42 16.40 9.33
CA GLY A 123 36.64 16.65 8.57
C GLY A 123 36.42 17.06 7.10
N ALA A 124 35.18 17.13 6.63
CA ALA A 124 34.88 17.61 5.28
C ALA A 124 35.12 19.13 5.17
N PRO A 125 35.62 19.63 4.03
CA PRO A 125 35.67 21.06 3.75
C PRO A 125 34.26 21.67 3.81
N PHE A 126 34.13 22.88 4.36
CA PHE A 126 32.85 23.59 4.42
C PHE A 126 32.98 25.05 4.00
N LYS A 127 31.90 25.61 3.46
CA LYS A 127 31.79 27.00 3.07
C LYS A 127 30.45 27.57 3.53
N GLY A 128 30.48 28.71 4.21
CA GLY A 128 29.29 29.40 4.73
C GLY A 128 29.26 29.50 6.25
N PRO A 129 28.19 30.09 6.82
CA PRO A 129 28.06 30.28 8.26
C PRO A 129 27.76 28.96 8.98
N ALA A 130 28.35 28.78 10.17
CA ALA A 130 28.17 27.57 10.98
C ALA A 130 26.72 27.34 11.43
N ASN A 131 25.89 28.39 11.44
CA ASN A 131 24.48 28.36 11.83
C ASN A 131 23.51 28.56 10.64
N ALA A 132 23.91 28.14 9.43
CA ALA A 132 23.04 28.18 8.27
C ALA A 132 21.74 27.39 8.52
N LYS A 133 20.60 27.91 8.04
CA LYS A 133 19.29 27.22 8.16
C LYS A 133 19.18 25.98 7.27
N ILE A 134 19.95 25.96 6.18
CA ILE A 134 19.99 24.88 5.20
C ILE A 134 21.45 24.53 4.96
N THR A 135 21.74 23.23 4.97
CA THR A 135 23.06 22.68 4.65
C THR A 135 22.91 21.81 3.41
N ILE A 136 23.73 22.06 2.40
CA ILE A 136 23.82 21.24 1.18
C ILE A 136 25.12 20.45 1.27
N VAL A 137 25.04 19.14 1.10
CA VAL A 137 26.22 18.27 1.00
C VAL A 137 26.43 17.94 -0.47
N GLU A 138 27.51 18.45 -1.03
CA GLU A 138 27.90 18.21 -2.42
C GLU A 138 28.87 17.02 -2.50
N PHE A 139 28.56 16.07 -3.38
CA PHE A 139 29.48 15.02 -3.79
C PHE A 139 30.04 15.41 -5.16
N SER A 140 31.33 15.70 -5.20
CA SER A 140 32.01 16.17 -6.40
C SER A 140 33.21 15.27 -6.70
N ASP A 141 33.45 15.01 -7.97
CA ASP A 141 34.60 14.24 -8.45
C ASP A 141 35.53 15.16 -9.25
N PHE A 142 36.80 15.24 -8.84
CA PHE A 142 37.80 16.09 -9.48
C PHE A 142 38.11 15.69 -10.93
N GLN A 143 37.78 14.47 -11.34
CA GLN A 143 37.96 14.01 -12.72
C GLN A 143 36.70 14.20 -13.58
N CYS A 144 35.57 14.58 -13.00
CA CYS A 144 34.34 14.79 -13.75
C CYS A 144 34.35 16.16 -14.47
N PRO A 145 34.24 16.20 -15.82
CA PRO A 145 34.31 17.45 -16.59
C PRO A 145 33.11 18.40 -16.37
N PHE A 146 32.04 17.92 -15.73
CA PHE A 146 30.90 18.74 -15.33
C PHE A 146 31.07 19.30 -13.91
N CYS A 147 31.63 18.52 -12.97
CA CYS A 147 31.88 18.95 -11.60
C CYS A 147 32.85 20.13 -11.52
N VAL A 148 33.87 20.15 -12.39
CA VAL A 148 34.83 21.28 -12.43
C VAL A 148 34.21 22.62 -12.86
N LYS A 149 32.99 22.63 -13.38
CA LYS A 149 32.25 23.83 -13.82
C LYS A 149 31.13 24.23 -12.85
N ALA A 150 30.83 23.39 -11.85
CA ALA A 150 29.75 23.60 -10.89
C ALA A 150 30.09 24.71 -9.88
#